data_AF-A0A2M7S275-F1
#
_entry.id   AF-A0A2M7S275-F1
#
_cell.length_a   1.000
_cell.length_b   1.000
_cell.length_c   1.000
_cell.angle_alpha   90.00
_cell.angle_beta   90.00
_cell.angle_gamma   90.00
#
_symmetry.space_group_name_H-M   'P 1'
#
loop_
_entity.id
_entity.type
_entity.pdbx_description
1 polymer ?
#
loop_
_entity_poly.entity_id
_entity_poly.type
_entity_poly.pdbx_seq_one_letter_code
_entity_poly.pdbx_strand_id
1 'polypeptide(L)'
;RTVSIKDAVRLNVSAVAISVFVGAQYERQTLLGLAELIDEAEEYGIGVLAVTAVGKDMVRDARYLGLCCRIAAELGAHIVKTYYCEDFDKVVASCPVPIVVAGGKKISERDALKLAYDSIQNGAVGVDMGRNIFQSESPVSMIKAVRAIVHKNADVDSAFELFNSLKSRGSKKE
;
A
#
# COMPACT_ATOMS: atom_id res chain seq x y z
N ARG A 1 -1.87 20.69 -7.41
CA ARG A 1 -0.91 19.58 -7.17
C ARG A 1 0.40 20.18 -6.66
N THR A 2 1.21 19.41 -5.92
CA THR A 2 2.51 19.84 -5.38
C THR A 2 3.68 19.59 -6.35
N VAL A 3 3.51 18.68 -7.31
CA VAL A 3 4.51 18.30 -8.33
C VAL A 3 3.80 18.14 -9.68
N SER A 4 4.44 18.53 -10.78
CA SER A 4 3.90 18.38 -12.15
C SER A 4 4.31 17.05 -12.78
N ILE A 5 3.56 16.56 -13.79
CA ILE A 5 3.95 15.36 -14.54
C ILE A 5 5.31 15.53 -15.24
N LYS A 6 5.64 16.74 -15.70
CA LYS A 6 6.95 17.05 -16.31
C LYS A 6 8.11 16.86 -15.34
N ASP A 7 7.91 17.16 -14.06
CA ASP A 7 8.92 16.90 -13.04
C ASP A 7 9.04 15.40 -12.74
N ALA A 8 7.92 14.67 -12.74
CA ALA A 8 7.91 13.22 -12.59
C ALA A 8 8.71 12.53 -13.72
N VAL A 9 8.51 12.97 -14.97
CA VAL A 9 9.31 12.53 -16.12
C VAL A 9 10.79 12.86 -15.92
N ARG A 10 11.11 14.09 -15.49
CA ARG A 10 12.51 14.52 -15.26
C ARG A 10 13.21 13.67 -14.20
N LEU A 11 12.47 13.24 -13.17
CA LEU A 11 12.98 12.38 -12.10
C LEU A 11 13.02 10.89 -12.49
N ASN A 12 12.57 10.54 -13.70
CA ASN A 12 12.52 9.16 -14.21
C ASN A 12 11.75 8.22 -13.26
N VAL A 13 10.59 8.67 -12.76
CA VAL A 13 9.77 7.86 -11.84
C VAL A 13 9.10 6.70 -12.57
N SER A 14 8.89 5.59 -11.88
CA SER A 14 8.09 4.47 -12.41
C SER A 14 6.58 4.72 -12.33
N ALA A 15 6.15 5.51 -11.35
CA ALA A 15 4.75 5.85 -11.13
C ALA A 15 4.61 7.16 -10.34
N VAL A 16 3.45 7.79 -10.44
CA VAL A 16 2.99 8.90 -9.59
C VAL A 16 1.89 8.41 -8.65
N ALA A 17 1.76 9.05 -7.49
CA ALA A 17 0.76 8.68 -6.50
C ALA A 17 -0.07 9.89 -6.06
N ILE A 18 -1.38 9.68 -5.91
CA ILE A 18 -2.31 10.69 -5.40
C ILE A 18 -3.30 10.07 -4.43
N SER A 19 -3.67 10.81 -3.39
CA SER A 19 -4.69 10.38 -2.42
C SER A 19 -6.08 10.81 -2.87
N VAL A 20 -7.02 9.87 -2.82
CA VAL A 20 -8.46 10.12 -3.00
C VAL A 20 -9.19 9.98 -1.67
N PHE A 21 -10.16 10.86 -1.43
CA PHE A 21 -10.88 10.96 -0.16
C PHE A 21 -12.40 10.78 -0.38
N VAL A 22 -12.79 9.56 -0.76
CA VAL A 22 -14.19 9.18 -0.95
C VAL A 22 -14.95 9.31 0.38
N GLY A 23 -16.16 9.86 0.36
CA GLY A 23 -17.01 10.16 1.51
C GLY A 23 -16.59 11.40 2.32
N ALA A 24 -15.49 12.08 1.96
CA ALA A 24 -15.04 13.29 2.65
C ALA A 24 -15.55 14.58 1.98
N GLN A 25 -15.43 15.71 2.68
CA GLN A 25 -15.90 17.04 2.22
C GLN A 25 -15.40 17.42 0.81
N TYR A 26 -14.18 17.02 0.45
CA TYR A 26 -13.54 17.35 -0.82
C TYR A 26 -13.40 16.16 -1.77
N GLU A 27 -14.29 15.15 -1.66
CA GLU A 27 -14.29 13.97 -2.53
C GLU A 27 -14.18 14.35 -4.01
N ARG A 28 -15.09 15.20 -4.49
CA ARG A 28 -15.15 15.63 -5.90
C ARG A 28 -13.81 16.17 -6.39
N GLN A 29 -13.18 17.07 -5.62
CA GLN A 29 -11.90 17.67 -5.99
C GLN A 29 -10.80 16.61 -6.08
N THR A 30 -10.79 15.63 -5.18
CA THR A 30 -9.76 14.58 -5.15
C THR A 30 -9.94 13.57 -6.28
N LEU A 31 -11.19 13.23 -6.64
CA LEU A 31 -11.49 12.34 -7.77
C LEU A 31 -11.20 13.01 -9.12
N LEU A 32 -11.56 14.29 -9.30
CA LEU A 32 -11.18 15.05 -10.49
C LEU A 32 -9.66 15.18 -10.60
N GLY A 33 -8.98 15.43 -9.48
CA GLY A 33 -7.52 15.50 -9.44
C GLY A 33 -6.83 14.19 -9.82
N LEU A 34 -7.46 13.03 -9.53
CA LEU A 34 -7.01 11.71 -9.99
C LEU A 34 -7.23 11.55 -11.50
N ALA A 35 -8.43 11.83 -12.01
CA ALA A 35 -8.73 11.70 -13.44
C ALA A 35 -7.79 12.53 -14.32
N GLU A 36 -7.61 13.82 -13.98
CA GLU A 36 -6.66 14.69 -14.66
C GLU A 36 -5.20 14.20 -14.57
N LEU A 37 -4.79 13.57 -13.45
CA LEU A 37 -3.45 13.02 -13.32
C LEU A 37 -3.26 11.78 -14.21
N ILE A 38 -4.32 10.98 -14.37
CA ILE A 38 -4.32 9.83 -15.26
C ILE A 38 -4.15 10.29 -16.71
N ASP A 39 -4.97 11.25 -17.15
CA ASP A 39 -4.85 11.83 -18.50
C ASP A 39 -3.42 12.35 -18.77
N GLU A 40 -2.84 13.09 -17.82
CA GLU A 40 -1.46 13.58 -17.92
C GLU A 40 -0.42 12.45 -17.94
N ALA A 41 -0.60 11.40 -17.15
CA ALA A 41 0.39 10.32 -17.02
C ALA A 41 0.38 9.37 -18.23
N GLU A 42 -0.78 9.16 -18.86
CA GLU A 42 -0.93 8.36 -20.09
C GLU A 42 -0.12 8.94 -21.25
N GLU A 43 0.00 10.29 -21.35
CA GLU A 43 0.83 10.94 -22.39
C GLU A 43 2.30 10.51 -22.35
N TYR A 44 2.79 10.08 -21.18
CA TYR A 44 4.18 9.68 -20.95
C TYR A 44 4.35 8.19 -20.62
N GLY A 45 3.26 7.41 -20.59
CA GLY A 45 3.28 6.01 -20.19
C GLY A 45 3.72 5.79 -18.73
N ILE A 46 3.40 6.73 -17.84
CA ILE A 46 3.74 6.64 -16.41
C ILE A 46 2.58 6.03 -15.63
N GLY A 47 2.86 5.03 -14.78
CA GLY A 47 1.82 4.41 -13.95
C GLY A 47 1.23 5.37 -12.91
N VAL A 48 -0.05 5.19 -12.57
CA VAL A 48 -0.74 5.97 -11.53
C VAL A 48 -1.18 5.07 -10.39
N LEU A 49 -0.73 5.38 -9.18
CA LEU A 49 -1.15 4.74 -7.94
C LEU A 49 -2.16 5.64 -7.20
N ALA A 50 -3.40 5.18 -7.08
CA ALA A 50 -4.42 5.84 -6.27
C ALA A 50 -4.36 5.35 -4.82
N VAL A 51 -4.25 6.27 -3.86
CA VAL A 51 -4.25 5.95 -2.43
C VAL A 51 -5.63 6.23 -1.84
N THR A 52 -6.33 5.21 -1.36
CA THR A 52 -7.63 5.40 -0.71
C THR A 52 -7.41 5.94 0.71
N ALA A 53 -7.47 7.25 0.87
CA ALA A 53 -7.31 7.90 2.16
C ALA A 53 -8.64 7.87 2.93
N VAL A 54 -8.57 7.49 4.21
CA VAL A 54 -9.76 7.37 5.06
C VAL A 54 -9.71 8.41 6.17
N GLY A 55 -10.79 9.17 6.30
CA GLY A 55 -10.99 10.12 7.38
C GLY A 55 -10.89 9.46 8.76
N LYS A 56 -10.58 10.25 9.79
CA LYS A 56 -10.37 9.74 11.16
C LYS A 56 -11.62 9.05 11.73
N ASP A 57 -12.79 9.55 11.37
CA ASP A 57 -14.08 9.11 11.94
C ASP A 57 -14.87 8.19 11.00
N MET A 58 -14.22 7.65 9.96
CA MET A 58 -14.85 6.79 8.96
C MET A 58 -14.55 5.31 9.21
N VAL A 59 -15.56 4.47 9.02
CA VAL A 59 -15.46 3.02 9.08
C VAL A 59 -14.60 2.51 7.92
N ARG A 60 -13.77 1.49 8.19
CA ARG A 60 -12.85 0.85 7.24
C ARG A 60 -13.26 -0.60 6.98
N ASP A 61 -14.50 -0.81 6.57
CA ASP A 61 -15.01 -2.13 6.23
C ASP A 61 -14.80 -2.46 4.74
N ALA A 62 -15.00 -3.72 4.39
CA ALA A 62 -14.84 -4.19 3.01
C ALA A 62 -15.76 -3.46 2.03
N ARG A 63 -16.96 -3.05 2.46
CA ARG A 63 -17.90 -2.31 1.62
C ARG A 63 -17.34 -0.95 1.24
N TYR A 64 -16.88 -0.17 2.22
CA TYR A 64 -16.35 1.16 2.00
C TYR A 64 -15.03 1.11 1.23
N LEU A 65 -14.08 0.25 1.63
CA LEU A 65 -12.81 0.13 0.95
C LEU A 65 -12.97 -0.41 -0.48
N GLY A 66 -13.87 -1.38 -0.69
CA GLY A 66 -14.23 -1.89 -2.01
C GLY A 66 -14.78 -0.79 -2.93
N LEU A 67 -15.69 0.06 -2.41
CA LEU A 67 -16.19 1.21 -3.16
C LEU A 67 -15.05 2.16 -3.55
N CYS A 68 -14.16 2.50 -2.62
CA CYS A 68 -13.04 3.40 -2.89
C CYS A 68 -12.09 2.81 -3.95
N CYS A 69 -11.75 1.53 -3.82
CA CYS A 69 -10.85 0.85 -4.75
C CYS A 69 -11.48 0.76 -6.15
N ARG A 70 -12.76 0.40 -6.22
CA ARG A 70 -13.49 0.30 -7.49
C ARG A 70 -13.58 1.66 -8.19
N ILE A 71 -13.94 2.74 -7.49
CA ILE A 71 -13.98 4.10 -8.07
C ILE A 71 -12.61 4.49 -8.63
N ALA A 72 -11.54 4.29 -7.86
CA ALA A 72 -10.19 4.65 -8.28
C ALA A 72 -9.77 3.89 -9.55
N ALA A 73 -10.05 2.59 -9.60
CA ALA A 73 -9.75 1.75 -10.75
C ALA A 73 -10.61 2.12 -11.97
N GLU A 74 -11.91 2.40 -11.79
CA GLU A 74 -12.81 2.78 -12.88
C GLU A 74 -12.46 4.14 -13.51
N LEU A 75 -11.82 5.03 -12.73
CA LEU A 75 -11.28 6.29 -13.22
C LEU A 75 -9.98 6.11 -14.03
N GLY A 76 -9.36 4.93 -13.99
CA GLY A 76 -8.14 4.60 -14.75
C GLY A 76 -6.86 4.47 -13.92
N ALA A 77 -6.94 4.38 -12.58
CA ALA A 77 -5.75 4.11 -11.78
C ALA A 77 -5.17 2.73 -12.12
N HIS A 78 -3.85 2.64 -12.22
CA HIS A 78 -3.14 1.41 -12.56
C HIS A 78 -2.89 0.50 -11.36
N ILE A 79 -2.77 1.11 -10.17
CA ILE A 79 -2.54 0.43 -8.90
C ILE A 79 -3.40 1.13 -7.86
N VAL A 80 -3.99 0.37 -6.95
CA VAL A 80 -4.68 0.93 -5.78
C VAL A 80 -3.94 0.57 -4.51
N LYS A 81 -3.65 1.57 -3.69
CA LYS A 81 -3.17 1.40 -2.32
C LYS A 81 -4.31 1.62 -1.34
N THR A 82 -4.59 0.61 -0.53
CA THR A 82 -5.66 0.66 0.48
C THR A 82 -5.22 0.08 1.82
N TYR A 83 -6.14 -0.13 2.76
CA TYR A 83 -5.90 -0.75 4.07
C TYR A 83 -6.45 -2.17 4.11
N TYR A 84 -5.86 -3.02 4.95
CA TYR A 84 -6.43 -4.33 5.25
C TYR A 84 -7.67 -4.19 6.15
N CYS A 85 -8.66 -5.05 5.95
CA CYS A 85 -9.87 -5.13 6.76
C CYS A 85 -10.33 -6.59 6.89
N GLU A 86 -11.37 -6.84 7.68
CA GLU A 86 -12.12 -8.10 7.60
C GLU A 86 -12.80 -8.22 6.23
N ASP A 87 -12.94 -9.44 5.70
CA ASP A 87 -13.43 -9.71 4.34
C ASP A 87 -12.64 -8.99 3.22
N PHE A 88 -11.31 -8.87 3.38
CA PHE A 88 -10.45 -8.17 2.42
C PHE A 88 -10.44 -8.81 1.03
N ASP A 89 -10.67 -10.13 0.94
CA ASP A 89 -10.85 -10.86 -0.32
C ASP A 89 -11.97 -10.26 -1.18
N LYS A 90 -13.05 -9.75 -0.58
CA LYS A 90 -14.12 -9.04 -1.29
C LYS A 90 -13.64 -7.70 -1.87
N VAL A 91 -12.76 -6.99 -1.16
CA VAL A 91 -12.15 -5.74 -1.66
C VAL A 91 -11.29 -6.06 -2.89
N VAL A 92 -10.44 -7.07 -2.81
CA VAL A 92 -9.59 -7.52 -3.92
C VAL A 92 -10.44 -7.95 -5.11
N ALA A 93 -11.45 -8.80 -4.90
CA ALA A 93 -12.34 -9.27 -5.97
C ALA A 93 -13.12 -8.13 -6.66
N SER A 94 -13.35 -7.02 -5.96
CA SER A 94 -14.07 -5.86 -6.51
C SER A 94 -13.19 -4.90 -7.33
N CYS A 95 -11.87 -5.01 -7.24
CA CYS A 95 -10.92 -4.08 -7.85
C CYS A 95 -10.25 -4.73 -9.08
N PRO A 96 -10.45 -4.19 -10.30
CA PRO A 96 -9.91 -4.80 -11.52
C PRO A 96 -8.39 -4.60 -11.70
N VAL A 97 -7.74 -3.83 -10.82
CA VAL A 97 -6.31 -3.52 -10.87
C VAL A 97 -5.60 -3.96 -9.60
N PRO A 98 -4.27 -4.19 -9.63
CA PRO A 98 -3.52 -4.68 -8.49
C PRO A 98 -3.67 -3.82 -7.23
N ILE A 99 -3.90 -4.48 -6.08
CA ILE A 99 -3.98 -3.84 -4.77
C ILE A 99 -2.68 -4.04 -3.98
N VAL A 100 -2.18 -2.96 -3.39
CA VAL A 100 -1.14 -2.99 -2.35
C VAL A 100 -1.69 -2.51 -1.01
N VAL A 101 -1.30 -3.16 0.09
CA VAL A 101 -1.81 -2.83 1.43
C VAL A 101 -0.86 -1.89 2.18
N ALA A 102 -1.39 -0.80 2.70
CA ALA A 102 -0.67 0.13 3.56
C ALA A 102 -0.39 -0.47 4.94
N GLY A 103 0.82 -0.24 5.46
CA GLY A 103 1.21 -0.77 6.78
C GLY A 103 0.47 -0.19 7.99
N GLY A 104 -0.24 0.93 7.87
CA GLY A 104 -0.98 1.52 8.99
C GLY A 104 -0.10 2.13 10.10
N LYS A 105 -0.58 2.12 11.34
CA LYS A 105 0.16 2.61 12.53
C LYS A 105 1.26 1.63 12.93
N LYS A 106 2.26 2.08 13.69
CA LYS A 106 3.26 1.16 14.27
C LYS A 106 2.56 0.18 15.20
N ILE A 107 2.85 -1.10 14.98
CA ILE A 107 2.44 -2.25 15.79
C ILE A 107 3.68 -3.11 16.07
N SER A 108 3.54 -4.24 16.77
CA SER A 108 4.67 -5.16 16.95
C SER A 108 5.16 -5.68 15.59
N GLU A 109 6.43 -6.04 15.48
CA GLU A 109 7.01 -6.59 14.25
C GLU A 109 6.28 -7.87 13.83
N ARG A 110 5.92 -8.73 14.79
CA ARG A 110 5.16 -9.95 14.50
C ARG A 110 3.77 -9.65 13.96
N ASP A 111 3.07 -8.66 14.52
CA ASP A 111 1.75 -8.26 14.01
C ASP A 111 1.84 -7.60 12.64
N ALA A 112 2.90 -6.84 12.37
CA ALA A 112 3.14 -6.27 11.04
C ALA A 112 3.47 -7.36 10.00
N LEU A 113 4.21 -8.40 10.37
CA LEU A 113 4.42 -9.57 9.52
C LEU A 113 3.12 -10.35 9.30
N LYS A 114 2.29 -10.51 10.33
CA LYS A 114 0.95 -11.10 10.19
C LYS A 114 0.07 -10.28 9.25
N LEU A 115 0.06 -8.95 9.38
CA LEU A 115 -0.64 -8.07 8.45
C LEU A 115 -0.17 -8.27 7.01
N ALA A 116 1.15 -8.35 6.78
CA ALA A 116 1.69 -8.62 5.44
C ALA A 116 1.22 -9.99 4.92
N TYR A 117 1.34 -11.03 5.73
CA TYR A 117 0.94 -12.39 5.38
C TYR A 117 -0.54 -12.45 5.02
N ASP A 118 -1.41 -12.00 5.92
CA ASP A 118 -2.86 -12.01 5.74
C ASP A 118 -3.26 -11.19 4.50
N SER A 119 -2.60 -10.05 4.23
CA SER A 119 -2.84 -9.25 3.01
C SER A 119 -2.54 -10.02 1.73
N ILE A 120 -1.39 -10.70 1.67
CA ILE A 120 -0.99 -11.49 0.49
C ILE A 120 -1.88 -12.72 0.32
N GLN A 121 -2.20 -13.42 1.40
CA GLN A 121 -3.08 -14.60 1.35
C GLN A 121 -4.50 -14.25 0.86
N ASN A 122 -4.97 -13.04 1.14
CA ASN A 122 -6.28 -12.55 0.67
C ASN A 122 -6.20 -11.80 -0.68
N GLY A 123 -5.11 -11.94 -1.43
CA GLY A 123 -5.03 -11.53 -2.83
C GLY A 123 -4.42 -10.15 -3.11
N ALA A 124 -3.90 -9.45 -2.09
CA ALA A 124 -3.04 -8.29 -2.37
C ALA A 124 -1.78 -8.74 -3.12
N VAL A 125 -1.29 -7.92 -4.05
CA VAL A 125 -0.05 -8.21 -4.80
C VAL A 125 1.21 -7.73 -4.06
N GLY A 126 1.05 -7.01 -2.96
CA GLY A 126 2.15 -6.42 -2.22
C GLY A 126 1.72 -5.57 -1.02
N VAL A 127 2.71 -4.99 -0.36
CA VAL A 127 2.53 -4.07 0.78
C VAL A 127 3.34 -2.80 0.60
N ASP A 128 2.80 -1.68 1.08
CA ASP A 128 3.46 -0.37 1.16
C ASP A 128 3.57 0.02 2.64
N MET A 129 4.64 -0.46 3.27
CA MET A 129 4.87 -0.31 4.71
C MET A 129 5.87 0.81 5.02
N GLY A 130 5.36 1.89 5.62
CA GLY A 130 6.18 2.96 6.19
C GLY A 130 6.59 2.69 7.64
N ARG A 131 5.76 3.14 8.59
CA ARG A 131 6.07 3.15 10.03
C ARG A 131 6.52 1.79 10.59
N ASN A 132 5.90 0.69 10.14
CA ASN A 132 6.27 -0.65 10.59
C ASN A 132 7.65 -1.11 10.13
N ILE A 133 8.27 -0.43 9.16
CA ILE A 133 9.66 -0.63 8.76
C ILE A 133 10.57 0.34 9.51
N PHE A 134 10.42 1.65 9.27
CA PHE A 134 11.41 2.63 9.73
C PHE A 134 11.35 2.95 11.24
N GLN A 135 10.26 2.60 11.93
CA GLN A 135 10.16 2.68 13.39
C GLN A 135 10.38 1.30 14.06
N SER A 136 10.79 0.28 13.30
CA SER A 136 11.20 -1.00 13.88
C SER A 136 12.57 -0.86 14.55
N GLU A 137 12.81 -1.67 15.58
CA GLU A 137 14.13 -1.80 16.20
C GLU A 137 15.21 -2.34 15.26
N SER A 138 14.82 -2.96 14.14
CA SER A 138 15.76 -3.41 13.11
C SER A 138 15.14 -3.30 11.70
N PRO A 139 15.15 -2.10 11.08
CA PRO A 139 14.46 -1.84 9.82
C PRO A 139 14.89 -2.76 8.67
N VAL A 140 16.20 -3.03 8.55
CA VAL A 140 16.74 -3.91 7.50
C VAL A 140 16.26 -5.36 7.69
N SER A 141 16.22 -5.85 8.93
CA SER A 141 15.71 -7.18 9.25
C SER A 141 14.21 -7.26 8.93
N MET A 142 13.46 -6.21 9.23
CA MET A 142 12.03 -6.14 8.94
C MET A 142 11.76 -6.14 7.43
N ILE A 143 12.52 -5.38 6.63
CA ILE A 143 12.42 -5.41 5.15
C ILE A 143 12.64 -6.83 4.62
N LYS A 144 13.66 -7.53 5.14
CA LYS A 144 13.98 -8.90 4.69
C LYS A 144 12.90 -9.91 5.09
N ALA A 145 12.32 -9.77 6.27
CA ALA A 145 11.22 -10.60 6.74
C ALA A 145 9.94 -10.37 5.92
N VAL A 146 9.54 -9.11 5.69
CA VAL A 146 8.41 -8.77 4.81
C VAL A 146 8.64 -9.28 3.39
N ARG A 147 9.85 -9.14 2.84
CA ARG A 147 10.22 -9.68 1.53
C ARG A 147 10.05 -11.20 1.46
N ALA A 148 10.36 -11.93 2.53
CA ALA A 148 10.20 -13.38 2.56
C ALA A 148 8.72 -13.79 2.45
N ILE A 149 7.82 -13.06 3.10
CA ILE A 149 6.38 -13.26 2.97
C ILE A 149 5.92 -12.93 1.54
N VAL A 150 6.19 -11.71 1.08
CA VAL A 150 5.64 -11.20 -0.19
C VAL A 150 6.18 -11.93 -1.42
N HIS A 151 7.46 -12.30 -1.42
CA HIS A 151 8.12 -12.83 -2.62
C HIS A 151 8.62 -14.28 -2.50
N LYS A 152 8.57 -14.87 -1.31
CA LYS A 152 9.06 -16.25 -1.08
C LYS A 152 8.05 -17.14 -0.38
N ASN A 153 6.80 -16.72 -0.25
CA ASN A 153 5.71 -17.48 0.38
C ASN A 153 6.04 -17.97 1.80
N ALA A 154 6.87 -17.24 2.54
CA ALA A 154 7.13 -17.57 3.94
C ALA A 154 5.88 -17.31 4.79
N ASP A 155 5.63 -18.17 5.77
CA ASP A 155 4.63 -17.91 6.81
C ASP A 155 5.13 -16.91 7.86
N VAL A 156 4.23 -16.51 8.77
CA VAL A 156 4.50 -15.49 9.79
C VAL A 156 5.63 -15.93 10.73
N ASP A 157 5.65 -17.20 11.13
CA ASP A 157 6.61 -17.70 12.12
C ASP A 157 8.02 -17.77 11.50
N SER A 158 8.15 -18.32 10.30
CA SER A 158 9.41 -18.36 9.55
C SER A 158 9.96 -16.97 9.28
N ALA A 159 9.09 -16.02 8.91
CA ALA A 159 9.50 -14.63 8.69
C ALA A 159 9.95 -13.93 9.99
N PHE A 160 9.28 -14.23 11.11
CA PHE A 160 9.63 -13.65 12.41
C PHE A 160 10.93 -14.24 12.98
N GLU A 161 11.16 -15.54 12.78
CA GLU A 161 12.46 -16.18 13.07
C GLU A 161 13.59 -15.54 12.25
N LEU A 162 13.36 -15.31 10.94
CA LEU A 162 14.32 -14.62 10.09
C LEU A 162 14.62 -13.20 10.61
N PHE A 163 13.59 -12.45 11.00
CA PHE A 163 13.75 -11.14 11.62
C PHE A 163 14.66 -11.19 12.85
N ASN A 164 14.38 -12.08 13.81
CA ASN A 164 15.15 -12.22 15.06
C ASN A 164 16.59 -12.68 14.81
N SER A 165 16.78 -13.60 13.86
CA SER A 165 18.10 -14.07 13.43
C SER A 165 18.95 -12.94 12.86
N LEU A 166 18.38 -12.09 12.01
CA LEU A 166 19.10 -10.97 11.39
C LEU A 166 19.37 -9.84 12.38
N LYS A 167 18.40 -9.52 13.24
CA LYS A 167 18.54 -8.53 14.30
C LYS A 167 19.70 -8.86 15.25
N SER A 168 19.77 -10.11 15.72
CA SER A 168 20.84 -10.57 16.62
C SER A 168 22.23 -10.64 15.96
N ARG A 169 22.30 -10.81 14.64
CA ARG A 169 23.57 -10.73 13.89
C ARG A 169 24.03 -9.29 13.67
N GLY A 170 23.09 -8.35 13.52
CA GLY A 170 23.39 -6.93 13.41
C GLY A 170 23.99 -6.38 14.70
N SER A 171 23.40 -6.73 15.86
CA SER A 171 23.87 -6.28 17.18
C SER A 171 25.22 -6.85 17.62
N LYS A 172 25.77 -7.84 16.89
CA LYS A 172 27.10 -8.42 17.17
C LYS A 172 28.22 -7.79 16.33
N LYS A 173 27.87 -6.91 15.38
CA LYS A 173 28.83 -6.25 14.49
C LYS A 173 29.11 -4.79 14.88
N GLU A 174 28.45 -4.29 15.91
CA GLU A 174 28.72 -3.02 16.59
C GLU A 174 29.51 -3.28 17.88
#